data_AF-A0A6M8NK48-F1
#
_entry.id   AF-A0A6M8NK48-F1
#
_cell.length_a   1.000
_cell.length_b   1.000
_cell.length_c   1.000
_cell.angle_alpha   90.00
_cell.angle_beta   90.00
_cell.angle_gamma   90.00
#
_symmetry.space_group_name_H-M   'P 1'
#
loop_
_entity.id
_entity.type
_entity.pdbx_description
1 polymer ?
#
loop_
_entity_poly.entity_id
_entity_poly.type
_entity_poly.pdbx_seq_one_letter_code
_entity_poly.pdbx_strand_id
1 'polypeptide(L)'
;MNNLVDLQPKTVEKMIEDNIVMIDVRRPDEWKRTGVIKNAHLMTFFDEYGNHDVENWMQKFQELVPSKEQTFVLICAHANRTRTIGNFLIEQGYKNTAHLFGGMALWQQELRETEKY
;
A
#
# COMPACT_ATOMS: atom_id res chain seq x y z
N MET A 1 -16.89 -10.84 8.72
CA MET A 1 -16.71 -10.10 7.44
C MET A 1 -15.34 -9.46 7.53
N ASN A 2 -14.42 -9.84 6.66
CA ASN A 2 -13.13 -9.16 6.56
C ASN A 2 -13.39 -7.88 5.77
N ASN A 3 -13.05 -6.72 6.33
CA ASN A 3 -13.28 -5.43 5.69
C ASN A 3 -11.94 -4.73 5.51
N LEU A 4 -11.81 -3.97 4.42
CA LEU A 4 -10.66 -3.11 4.22
C LEU A 4 -10.66 -2.01 5.28
N VAL A 5 -9.56 -1.88 6.01
CA VAL A 5 -9.44 -0.88 7.08
C VAL A 5 -8.83 0.41 6.52
N ASP A 6 -9.59 1.51 6.55
CA ASP A 6 -9.11 2.86 6.25
C ASP A 6 -8.23 3.40 7.39
N LEU A 7 -6.92 3.52 7.16
CA LEU A 7 -5.99 4.10 8.14
C LEU A 7 -5.66 5.54 7.81
N GLN A 8 -5.85 6.43 8.78
CA GLN A 8 -5.46 7.83 8.67
C GLN A 8 -3.93 7.96 8.62
N PRO A 9 -3.37 8.99 7.97
CA PRO A 9 -1.93 9.21 7.87
C PRO A 9 -1.19 9.16 9.22
N LYS A 10 -1.78 9.75 10.28
CA LYS A 10 -1.23 9.71 11.65
C LYS A 10 -1.06 8.29 12.20
N THR A 11 -1.97 7.39 11.86
CA THR A 11 -1.91 6.00 12.30
C THR A 11 -0.84 5.25 11.51
N VAL A 12 -0.80 5.44 10.19
CA VAL A 12 0.20 4.82 9.33
C VAL A 12 1.61 5.23 9.74
N GLU A 13 1.83 6.51 10.08
CA GLU A 13 3.13 7.01 10.58
C GLU A 13 3.62 6.26 11.81
N LYS A 14 2.75 5.96 12.79
CA LYS A 14 3.12 5.14 13.95
C LYS A 14 3.45 3.70 13.57
N MET A 15 2.72 3.14 12.60
CA MET A 15 2.96 1.77 12.13
C MET A 15 4.31 1.63 11.39
N ILE A 16 4.92 2.73 10.93
CA ILE A 16 6.30 2.75 10.44
C ILE A 16 7.27 2.36 11.57
N GLU A 17 7.05 2.89 12.78
CA GLU A 17 7.88 2.60 13.96
C GLU A 17 7.70 1.16 14.44
N ASP A 18 6.48 0.62 14.31
CA ASP A 18 6.15 -0.78 14.60
C ASP A 18 6.67 -1.77 13.53
N ASN A 19 7.35 -1.27 12.49
CA ASN A 19 7.92 -2.04 11.39
C ASN A 19 6.88 -2.91 10.66
N ILE A 20 5.65 -2.41 10.52
CA ILE A 20 4.58 -3.08 9.78
C ILE A 20 4.90 -3.04 8.29
N VAL A 21 4.58 -4.12 7.57
CA VAL A 21 4.75 -4.21 6.12
C VAL A 21 3.87 -3.18 5.43
N MET A 22 4.51 -2.25 4.74
CA MET A 22 3.86 -1.23 3.92
C MET A 22 4.19 -1.49 2.46
N ILE A 23 3.19 -1.41 1.58
CA ILE A 23 3.35 -1.73 0.16
C ILE A 23 2.82 -0.56 -0.66
N ASP A 24 3.73 0.13 -1.34
CA ASP A 24 3.41 1.22 -2.25
C ASP A 24 3.16 0.65 -3.65
N VAL A 25 1.89 0.67 -4.07
CA VAL A 25 1.43 0.10 -5.35
C VAL A 25 1.39 1.14 -6.48
N ARG A 26 1.97 2.33 -6.25
CA ARG A 26 2.11 3.37 -7.27
C ARG A 26 3.18 2.99 -8.29
N ARG A 27 3.36 3.86 -9.27
CA ARG A 27 4.36 3.69 -10.32
C ARG A 27 5.66 4.43 -9.98
N PRO A 28 6.79 4.05 -10.62
CA PRO A 28 8.08 4.72 -10.42
C PRO A 28 8.09 6.22 -10.70
N ASP A 29 7.31 6.71 -11.66
CA ASP A 29 7.17 8.16 -11.94
C ASP A 29 6.57 8.91 -10.73
N GLU A 30 5.63 8.29 -10.03
CA GLU A 30 5.00 8.85 -8.84
C GLU A 30 5.98 8.87 -7.66
N TRP A 31 6.74 7.79 -7.46
CA TRP A 31 7.77 7.70 -6.42
C TRP A 31 8.84 8.79 -6.60
N LYS A 32 9.34 8.98 -7.82
CA LYS A 32 10.30 10.05 -8.15
C LYS A 32 9.76 11.45 -7.84
N ARG A 33 8.46 11.67 -8.09
CA ARG A 33 7.85 13.01 -7.96
C ARG A 33 7.53 13.38 -6.53
N THR A 34 7.07 12.43 -5.71
CA THR A 34 6.56 12.72 -4.36
C THR A 34 7.39 12.12 -3.24
N GLY A 35 8.37 11.28 -3.56
CA GLY A 35 8.98 10.38 -2.60
C GLY A 35 8.06 9.22 -2.23
N VAL A 36 8.54 8.41 -1.30
CA VAL A 36 7.90 7.21 -0.76
C VAL A 36 7.82 7.28 0.76
N ILE A 37 6.86 6.59 1.36
CA ILE A 37 6.81 6.46 2.81
C ILE A 37 7.99 5.57 3.23
N LYS A 38 8.65 5.94 4.33
CA LYS A 38 9.77 5.19 4.88
C LYS A 38 9.42 3.70 5.06
N ASN A 39 10.37 2.82 4.75
CA ASN A 39 10.23 1.36 4.82
C ASN A 39 9.14 0.77 3.92
N ALA A 40 8.54 1.53 3.00
CA ALA A 40 7.54 0.98 2.09
C ALA A 40 8.21 0.12 1.00
N HIS A 41 7.68 -1.08 0.80
CA HIS A 41 8.02 -1.94 -0.32
C HIS A 41 7.37 -1.42 -1.60
N LEU A 42 8.19 -1.16 -2.60
CA LEU A 42 7.75 -0.54 -3.85
C LEU A 42 7.37 -1.63 -4.86
N MET A 43 6.08 -1.80 -5.09
CA MET A 43 5.53 -2.87 -5.93
C MET A 43 4.33 -2.40 -6.73
N THR A 44 4.60 -1.79 -7.88
CA THR A 44 3.56 -1.34 -8.81
C THR A 44 2.60 -2.47 -9.15
N PHE A 45 1.30 -2.20 -9.00
CA PHE A 45 0.25 -3.14 -9.40
C PHE A 45 -0.25 -2.86 -10.81
N PHE A 46 -0.62 -1.59 -11.09
CA PHE A 46 -1.10 -1.15 -12.40
C PHE A 46 -0.04 -0.30 -13.10
N ASP A 47 0.28 -0.64 -14.35
CA ASP A 47 1.16 0.15 -15.21
C ASP A 47 0.46 1.43 -15.73
N GLU A 48 1.12 2.15 -16.64
CA GLU A 48 0.58 3.39 -17.23
C GLU A 48 -0.65 3.16 -18.12
N TYR A 49 -0.82 1.94 -18.64
CA TYR A 49 -1.93 1.52 -19.50
C TYR A 49 -3.03 0.77 -18.72
N GLY A 50 -2.84 0.54 -17.42
CA GLY A 50 -3.75 -0.22 -16.57
C GLY A 50 -3.56 -1.73 -16.63
N ASN A 51 -2.53 -2.23 -17.31
CA ASN A 51 -2.18 -3.64 -17.28
C ASN A 51 -1.59 -4.00 -15.90
N HIS A 52 -1.76 -5.26 -15.51
CA HIS A 52 -1.28 -5.78 -14.26
C HIS A 52 -1.01 -7.29 -14.39
N ASP A 53 0.09 -7.74 -13.82
CA ASP A 53 0.46 -9.15 -13.74
C ASP A 53 0.15 -9.64 -12.32
N VAL A 54 -1.07 -10.16 -12.13
CA VAL A 54 -1.55 -10.61 -10.81
C VAL A 54 -0.68 -11.73 -10.27
N GLU A 55 -0.25 -12.67 -11.10
CA GLU A 55 0.48 -13.86 -10.66
C GLU A 55 1.85 -13.49 -10.10
N ASN A 56 2.64 -12.74 -10.86
CA ASN A 56 3.96 -12.28 -10.43
C ASN A 56 3.86 -11.31 -9.25
N TRP A 57 2.85 -10.42 -9.24
CA TRP A 57 2.64 -9.51 -8.12
C TRP A 57 2.30 -10.27 -6.84
N MET A 58 1.43 -11.29 -6.92
CA MET A 58 1.06 -12.11 -5.77
C MET A 58 2.21 -12.96 -5.22
N GLN A 59 3.12 -13.45 -6.07
CA GLN A 59 4.33 -14.15 -5.63
C GLN A 59 5.18 -13.24 -4.72
N LYS A 60 5.51 -12.04 -5.21
CA LYS A 60 6.26 -11.04 -4.43
C LYS A 60 5.51 -10.59 -3.17
N PHE A 61 4.19 -10.45 -3.26
CA PHE A 61 3.37 -10.07 -2.13
C PHE A 61 3.41 -11.13 -1.01
N GLN A 62 3.35 -12.41 -1.37
CA GLN A 62 3.42 -13.52 -0.41
C GLN A 62 4.79 -13.66 0.26
N GLU A 63 5.87 -13.24 -0.40
CA GLU A 63 7.20 -13.16 0.22
C GLU A 63 7.23 -12.12 1.35
N LEU A 64 6.52 -11.00 1.19
CA LEU A 64 6.41 -9.94 2.20
C LEU A 64 5.35 -10.24 3.28
N VAL A 65 4.25 -10.87 2.87
CA VAL A 65 3.08 -11.19 3.70
C VAL A 65 2.79 -12.71 3.63
N PRO A 66 3.65 -13.55 4.25
CA PRO A 66 3.52 -15.01 4.21
C PRO A 66 2.28 -15.55 4.93
N SER A 67 1.73 -14.80 5.90
CA SER A 67 0.56 -15.22 6.67
C SER A 67 -0.68 -14.42 6.28
N LYS A 68 -1.82 -15.13 6.15
CA LYS A 68 -3.15 -14.51 5.92
C LYS A 68 -3.64 -13.65 7.10
N GLU A 69 -3.06 -13.88 8.28
CA GLU A 69 -3.32 -13.11 9.51
C GLU A 69 -2.36 -11.93 9.69
N GLN A 70 -1.33 -11.81 8.85
CA GLN A 70 -0.37 -10.71 8.99
C GLN A 70 -1.00 -9.38 8.56
N THR A 71 -0.79 -8.36 9.37
CA THR A 71 -1.21 -6.99 9.07
C THR A 71 -0.27 -6.36 8.07
N PHE A 72 -0.82 -5.70 7.06
CA PHE A 72 -0.08 -4.92 6.08
C PHE A 72 -0.89 -3.70 5.64
N VAL A 73 -0.20 -2.68 5.14
CA VAL A 73 -0.81 -1.41 4.68
C VAL A 73 -0.51 -1.18 3.21
N LEU A 74 -1.55 -1.03 2.40
CA LEU A 74 -1.42 -0.65 0.99
C LEU A 74 -1.43 0.87 0.82
N ILE A 75 -0.54 1.38 -0.04
CA ILE A 75 -0.39 2.82 -0.32
C ILE A 75 -0.56 3.07 -1.82
N CYS A 76 -1.43 4.02 -2.20
CA CYS A 76 -1.45 4.56 -3.56
C CYS A 76 -1.62 6.09 -3.55
N ALA A 77 -1.80 6.72 -4.72
CA ALA A 77 -1.92 8.18 -4.79
C ALA A 77 -3.16 8.74 -4.07
N HIS A 78 -4.35 8.16 -4.29
CA HIS A 78 -5.64 8.70 -3.81
C HIS A 78 -6.54 7.61 -3.21
N ALA A 79 -5.97 6.54 -2.66
CA ALA A 79 -6.68 5.37 -2.13
C ALA A 79 -7.54 4.54 -3.13
N ASN A 80 -7.70 4.95 -4.39
CA ASN A 80 -8.53 4.22 -5.36
C ASN A 80 -7.97 2.84 -5.74
N ARG A 81 -6.69 2.76 -6.11
CA ARG A 81 -6.04 1.48 -6.49
C ARG A 81 -5.99 0.52 -5.31
N THR A 82 -5.73 1.03 -4.10
CA THR A 82 -5.64 0.21 -2.89
C THR A 82 -6.99 -0.34 -2.44
N ARG A 83 -8.11 0.32 -2.74
CA ARG A 83 -9.45 -0.26 -2.53
C ARG A 83 -9.67 -1.50 -3.39
N THR A 84 -9.37 -1.41 -4.68
CA THR A 84 -9.47 -2.55 -5.61
C THR A 84 -8.58 -3.70 -5.17
N ILE A 85 -7.29 -3.42 -4.92
CA ILE A 85 -6.32 -4.44 -4.52
C ILE A 85 -6.63 -5.02 -3.13
N GLY A 86 -7.05 -4.17 -2.18
CA GLY A 86 -7.41 -4.59 -0.84
C GLY A 86 -8.61 -5.54 -0.83
N ASN A 87 -9.67 -5.23 -1.58
CA ASN A 87 -10.82 -6.12 -1.72
C ASN A 87 -10.43 -7.46 -2.37
N PHE A 88 -9.61 -7.41 -3.42
CA PHE A 88 -9.05 -8.62 -4.04
C PHE A 88 -8.29 -9.48 -3.02
N LEU A 89 -7.42 -8.89 -2.20
CA LEU A 89 -6.67 -9.63 -1.16
C LEU A 89 -7.58 -10.21 -0.07
N ILE A 90 -8.65 -9.51 0.30
CA ILE A 90 -9.66 -10.02 1.22
C ILE A 90 -10.36 -11.26 0.64
N GLU A 91 -10.70 -11.25 -0.65
CA GLU A 91 -11.24 -12.42 -1.36
C GLU A 91 -10.24 -13.58 -1.40
N GLN A 92 -8.94 -13.28 -1.47
CA GLN A 92 -7.86 -14.27 -1.33
C GLN A 92 -7.65 -14.75 0.14
N GLY A 93 -8.46 -14.29 1.09
CA GLY A 93 -8.47 -14.74 2.48
C GLY A 93 -7.57 -13.94 3.45
N TYR A 94 -6.96 -12.83 3.02
CA TYR A 94 -6.20 -11.97 3.93
C TYR A 94 -7.14 -11.22 4.86
N LYS A 95 -6.91 -11.33 6.18
CA LYS A 95 -7.83 -10.82 7.20
C LYS A 95 -7.53 -9.40 7.63
N ASN A 96 -6.24 -9.06 7.74
CA ASN A 96 -5.77 -7.79 8.28
C ASN A 96 -5.29 -6.84 7.18
N THR A 97 -6.16 -6.64 6.19
CA THR A 97 -5.90 -5.79 5.02
C THR A 97 -6.25 -4.34 5.36
N ALA A 98 -5.25 -3.46 5.32
CA ALA A 98 -5.43 -2.03 5.55
C ALA A 98 -4.90 -1.20 4.37
N HIS A 99 -5.35 0.04 4.25
CA HIS A 99 -4.80 0.98 3.28
C HIS A 99 -4.73 2.41 3.83
N LEU A 100 -3.82 3.21 3.27
CA LEU A 100 -3.71 4.62 3.59
C LEU A 100 -4.91 5.40 3.04
N PHE A 101 -5.74 5.91 3.94
CA PHE A 101 -6.86 6.79 3.62
C PHE A 101 -6.36 8.07 2.94
N GLY A 102 -7.02 8.48 1.86
CA GLY A 102 -6.61 9.63 1.05
C GLY A 102 -5.30 9.43 0.27
N GLY A 103 -4.59 8.33 0.49
CA GLY A 103 -3.33 8.01 -0.18
C GLY A 103 -2.23 9.04 0.07
N MET A 104 -1.24 9.04 -0.83
CA MET A 104 -0.12 9.98 -0.78
C MET A 104 -0.54 11.43 -0.97
N ALA A 105 -1.68 11.70 -1.61
CA ALA A 105 -2.21 13.05 -1.73
C ALA A 105 -2.50 13.65 -0.35
N LEU A 106 -3.22 12.91 0.51
CA LEU A 106 -3.49 13.36 1.87
C LEU A 106 -2.22 13.38 2.73
N TRP A 107 -1.34 12.38 2.58
CA TRP A 107 -0.03 12.35 3.26
C TRP A 107 0.77 13.63 3.03
N GLN A 108 0.86 14.07 1.77
CA GLN A 108 1.55 15.31 1.39
C GLN A 108 0.81 16.56 1.86
N GLN A 109 -0.52 16.57 1.81
CA GLN A 109 -1.32 17.67 2.33
C GLN A 109 -1.09 17.90 3.83
N GLU A 110 -0.88 16.82 4.60
CA GLU A 110 -0.52 16.88 6.02
C GLU A 110 0.97 17.14 6.26
N LEU A 111 1.75 17.42 5.21
CA LEU A 111 3.19 17.74 5.28
C LEU A 111 4.02 16.66 5.98
N ARG A 112 3.64 15.39 5.81
CA ARG A 112 4.34 14.25 6.42
C ARG A 112 5.60 13.89 5.66
N GLU A 113 6.55 13.31 6.39
CA GLU A 113 7.86 12.96 5.85
C GLU A 113 7.78 11.89 4.77
N THR A 114 8.66 12.01 3.78
CA THR A 114 8.86 11.02 2.71
C THR A 114 10.35 10.87 2.45
N GLU A 115 10.75 9.69 2.01
CA GLU A 115 12.11 9.42 1.54
C GLU A 115 12.17 9.67 0.03
N LYS A 116 13.30 10.22 -0.42
CA LYS A 116 13.54 10.39 -1.86
C LYS A 116 13.78 9.02 -2.50
N TYR A 117 13.12 8.79 -3.63
CA TYR A 117 13.28 7.62 -4.48
C TYR A 117 14.37 7.85 -5.53
#